data_AF-A0A3A9VCT1-F1
#
_entry.id   AF-A0A3A9VCT1-F1
#
_cell.length_a   1.000
_cell.length_b   1.000
_cell.length_c   1.000
_cell.angle_alpha   90.00
_cell.angle_beta   90.00
_cell.angle_gamma   90.00
#
_symmetry.space_group_name_H-M   'P 1'
#
loop_
_entity.id
_entity.type
_entity.pdbx_description
1 polymer ?
#
loop_
_entity_poly.entity_id
_entity_poly.type
_entity_poly.pdbx_seq_one_letter_code
_entity_poly.pdbx_strand_id
1 'polypeptide(L)'
;MFTIANKSRIQPKLTIGQPNDRYEQEADQVADQVMKMSTSQIPSLQLKCAKCEEEELQMKPLSKTIEPIIQKQEEEPITRQGNRDANQQMALSQLCNRTFTTSEEAQRQSIYEGFIRGLTGVNSSVERVIKISMCRFSLRQLSKMSRAGLRIWTHGSVPSVFEGVVQINSRGGSASYVRGIRTIFLRETINTAWLTHEMAHAWDHIRIIPRRNLVRLENLNSRRRRRLILNPGNYLSETSRRQNIDRIGARRPTRMTFDRMFQNYRRRVPRRELAFSQGSRTGYSMTSSQEFYAEGYTVFQGSFIGQQAKLYNYAIELYNFLNNEANREQMPTPNLNAVIQEARQLPRARPI
;
A
#
# COMPACT_ATOMS: atom_id res chain seq x y z
N MET A 1 -30.28 -15.00 48.20
CA MET A 1 -28.92 -14.45 48.34
C MET A 1 -27.93 -15.55 48.00
N PHE A 2 -26.94 -15.31 47.15
CA PHE A 2 -25.76 -16.17 47.01
C PHE A 2 -24.53 -15.29 46.78
N THR A 3 -23.57 -15.38 47.71
CA THR A 3 -22.35 -14.58 47.71
C THR A 3 -21.21 -15.42 47.15
N ILE A 4 -20.52 -14.96 46.11
CA ILE A 4 -19.31 -15.61 45.59
C ILE A 4 -18.10 -14.74 45.93
N ALA A 5 -17.23 -15.25 46.80
CA ALA A 5 -16.03 -14.55 47.24
C ALA A 5 -15.01 -14.39 46.11
N ASN A 6 -14.54 -13.16 45.91
CA ASN A 6 -13.58 -12.82 44.85
C ASN A 6 -12.14 -13.16 45.29
N LYS A 7 -11.67 -14.38 44.98
CA LYS A 7 -10.33 -14.85 45.35
C LYS A 7 -9.28 -14.28 44.39
N SER A 8 -8.67 -13.16 44.77
CA SER A 8 -7.61 -12.49 44.01
C SER A 8 -6.41 -13.42 43.78
N ARG A 9 -6.21 -13.87 42.54
CA ARG A 9 -4.99 -14.60 42.14
C ARG A 9 -3.84 -13.62 42.01
N ILE A 10 -3.03 -13.52 43.06
CA ILE A 10 -1.73 -12.84 43.06
C ILE A 10 -0.89 -13.43 41.91
N GLN A 11 -0.46 -12.59 40.96
CA GLN A 11 0.45 -13.02 39.91
C GLN A 11 1.87 -13.06 40.48
N PRO A 12 2.66 -14.13 40.27
CA PRO A 12 4.06 -14.15 40.65
C PRO A 12 4.84 -13.08 39.88
N LYS A 13 5.83 -12.48 40.54
CA LYS A 13 6.71 -11.47 39.96
C LYS A 13 7.47 -12.05 38.77
N LEU A 14 7.62 -11.27 37.70
CA LEU A 14 8.50 -11.63 36.58
C LEU A 14 9.93 -11.83 37.11
N THR A 15 10.47 -13.03 36.90
CA THR A 15 11.89 -13.32 37.14
C THR A 15 12.71 -12.53 36.12
N ILE A 16 13.60 -11.67 36.60
CA ILE A 16 14.62 -11.04 35.77
C ILE A 16 15.66 -12.13 35.42
N GLY A 17 16.37 -11.99 34.29
CA GLY A 17 17.51 -12.84 33.96
C GLY A 17 18.55 -12.87 35.08
N GLN A 18 19.39 -13.89 35.10
CA GLN A 18 20.57 -13.85 35.97
C GLN A 18 21.54 -12.79 35.42
N PRO A 19 22.17 -11.95 36.27
CA PRO A 19 23.19 -11.02 35.80
C PRO A 19 24.29 -11.75 35.00
N ASN A 20 24.74 -11.14 33.91
CA ASN A 20 25.61 -11.72 32.90
C ASN A 20 25.00 -12.90 32.13
N ASP A 21 23.68 -12.95 31.93
CA ASP A 21 23.10 -13.96 31.03
C ASP A 21 23.53 -13.74 29.56
N ARG A 22 23.38 -14.78 28.75
CA ARG A 22 23.78 -14.78 27.33
C ARG A 22 23.11 -13.67 26.51
N TYR A 23 21.93 -13.19 26.89
CA TYR A 23 21.18 -12.17 26.17
C TYR A 23 21.62 -10.76 26.59
N GLU A 24 22.02 -10.56 27.84
CA GLU A 24 22.75 -9.35 28.27
C GLU A 24 24.07 -9.24 27.50
N GLN A 25 24.85 -10.33 27.41
CA GLN A 25 26.10 -10.36 26.64
C GLN A 25 25.92 -10.16 25.12
N GLU A 26 24.89 -10.78 24.52
CA GLU A 26 24.52 -10.55 23.11
C GLU A 26 24.12 -9.07 22.88
N ALA A 27 23.41 -8.44 23.81
CA ALA A 27 23.01 -7.04 23.72
C ALA A 27 24.21 -6.08 23.82
N ASP A 28 25.13 -6.32 24.76
CA ASP A 28 26.35 -5.52 24.93
C ASP A 28 27.25 -5.62 23.70
N GLN A 29 27.44 -6.82 23.13
CA GLN A 29 28.21 -7.00 21.89
C GLN A 29 27.64 -6.22 20.70
N VAL A 30 26.31 -6.20 20.55
CA VAL A 30 25.64 -5.42 19.49
C VAL A 30 25.78 -3.91 19.75
N ALA A 31 25.68 -3.46 20.99
CA ALA A 31 25.90 -2.05 21.34
C ALA A 31 27.34 -1.61 21.03
N ASP A 32 28.34 -2.43 21.41
CA ASP A 32 29.76 -2.22 21.11
C ASP A 32 30.02 -2.18 19.60
N GLN A 33 29.38 -3.07 18.83
CA GLN A 33 29.51 -3.11 17.38
C GLN A 33 28.96 -1.83 16.72
N VAL A 34 27.85 -1.29 17.21
CA VAL A 34 27.28 -0.02 16.73
C VAL A 34 28.17 1.17 17.11
N MET A 35 28.75 1.19 18.31
CA MET A 35 29.66 2.27 18.75
C MET A 35 31.01 2.25 18.04
N LYS A 36 31.48 1.08 17.58
CA LYS A 36 32.75 0.93 16.85
C LYS A 36 32.64 1.21 15.34
N MET A 37 31.43 1.49 14.82
CA MET A 37 31.27 1.98 13.45
C MET A 37 31.72 3.44 13.36
N SER A 38 32.93 3.66 12.85
CA SER A 38 33.45 5.00 12.61
C SER A 38 32.61 5.75 11.57
N THR A 39 32.51 7.07 11.74
CA THR A 39 31.65 7.99 10.96
C THR A 39 32.02 8.12 9.47
N SER A 40 32.99 7.36 8.98
CA SER A 40 33.52 7.42 7.61
C SER A 40 32.81 6.52 6.59
N GLN A 41 31.75 5.80 6.98
CA GLN A 41 30.96 4.93 6.07
C GLN A 41 29.47 5.31 5.96
N ILE A 42 29.10 6.52 6.40
CA ILE A 42 27.75 7.07 6.20
C ILE A 42 27.78 7.98 4.96
N PRO A 43 27.00 7.72 3.90
CA PRO A 43 26.83 8.67 2.80
C PRO A 43 26.29 10.00 3.33
N SER A 44 27.00 11.08 3.02
CA SER A 44 26.78 12.41 3.59
C SER A 44 25.47 13.06 3.13
N LEU A 45 24.38 12.76 3.83
CA LEU A 45 23.16 13.59 3.81
C LEU A 45 23.48 14.95 4.45
N GLN A 46 23.79 15.94 3.63
CA GLN A 46 24.08 17.31 4.07
C GLN A 46 22.93 17.88 4.91
N LEU A 47 23.24 18.21 6.16
CA LEU A 47 22.37 19.04 6.97
C LEU A 47 22.46 20.50 6.49
N LYS A 48 21.27 21.05 6.18
CA LYS A 48 20.87 22.47 6.28
C LYS A 48 21.99 23.48 6.59
N CYS A 49 22.32 24.33 5.63
CA CYS A 49 22.89 25.64 5.94
C CYS A 49 21.83 26.47 6.68
N ALA A 50 22.21 27.06 7.81
CA ALA A 50 21.35 27.91 8.65
C ALA A 50 21.87 29.36 8.71
N LYS A 51 22.49 29.84 7.63
CA LYS A 51 23.06 31.21 7.57
C LYS A 51 23.15 31.75 6.14
N CYS A 52 22.00 31.96 5.51
CA CYS A 52 21.86 32.70 4.25
C CYS A 52 20.61 33.58 4.33
N GLU A 53 20.72 34.73 4.98
CA GLU A 53 19.82 35.88 4.81
C GLU A 53 20.67 37.05 4.28
N GLU A 54 20.01 37.94 3.53
CA GLU A 54 20.55 39.18 2.95
C GLU A 54 21.61 39.03 1.83
N GLU A 55 21.17 39.15 0.58
CA GLU A 55 21.60 40.26 -0.30
C GLU A 55 20.63 40.43 -1.49
N GLU A 56 20.49 41.67 -1.97
CA GLU A 56 19.45 42.11 -2.90
C GLU A 56 19.95 42.30 -4.35
N LEU A 57 19.03 42.09 -5.31
CA LEU A 57 18.96 42.75 -6.63
C LEU A 57 20.14 42.60 -7.63
N GLN A 58 19.91 41.88 -8.74
CA GLN A 58 19.73 42.51 -10.08
C GLN A 58 19.27 41.49 -11.16
N MET A 59 18.68 41.98 -12.26
CA MET A 59 18.09 41.16 -13.34
C MET A 59 18.57 41.57 -14.75
N LYS A 60 18.79 40.55 -15.60
CA LYS A 60 18.79 40.56 -17.10
C LYS A 60 19.99 41.24 -17.80
N PRO A 61 20.25 40.97 -19.11
CA PRO A 61 19.46 40.19 -20.09
C PRO A 61 20.22 39.06 -20.85
N LEU A 62 19.48 38.33 -21.70
CA LEU A 62 20.02 37.41 -22.73
C LEU A 62 20.47 38.17 -23.99
N SER A 63 21.60 37.77 -24.62
CA SER A 63 21.75 37.78 -26.08
C SER A 63 23.02 37.06 -26.58
N LYS A 64 22.85 36.15 -27.56
CA LYS A 64 23.77 35.77 -28.68
C LYS A 64 25.22 35.35 -28.31
N THR A 65 25.77 34.25 -28.84
CA THR A 65 26.03 33.99 -30.26
C THR A 65 26.14 32.48 -30.57
N ILE A 66 25.84 32.10 -31.80
CA ILE A 66 25.97 30.75 -32.38
C ILE A 66 27.24 30.71 -33.22
N GLU A 67 28.03 29.63 -33.18
CA GLU A 67 28.61 29.01 -34.40
C GLU A 67 29.20 27.60 -34.12
N PRO A 68 29.14 26.65 -35.09
CA PRO A 68 29.55 25.25 -34.89
C PRO A 68 30.93 24.93 -35.50
N ILE A 69 31.58 23.87 -35.03
CA ILE A 69 32.77 23.28 -35.68
C ILE A 69 32.51 21.81 -36.00
N ILE A 70 32.71 21.46 -37.27
CA ILE A 70 32.61 20.12 -37.85
C ILE A 70 34.01 19.68 -38.29
N GLN A 71 34.47 18.50 -37.90
CA GLN A 71 35.53 17.79 -38.63
C GLN A 71 35.21 16.29 -38.77
N LYS A 72 35.71 15.71 -39.87
CA LYS A 72 35.36 14.40 -40.43
C LYS A 72 36.26 13.27 -39.93
N GLN A 73 35.63 12.11 -39.73
CA GLN A 73 35.96 10.76 -40.25
C GLN A 73 37.42 10.30 -40.38
N GLU A 74 37.72 9.15 -39.77
CA GLU A 74 38.62 8.11 -40.31
C GLU A 74 38.09 6.71 -39.89
N GLU A 75 38.27 5.69 -40.74
CA GLU A 75 37.58 4.39 -40.75
C GLU A 75 38.61 3.33 -41.28
N GLU A 76 38.68 2.04 -40.93
CA GLU A 76 37.79 1.03 -40.27
C GLU A 76 38.64 0.26 -39.16
N PRO A 77 38.33 -0.96 -38.59
CA PRO A 77 37.38 -1.98 -39.00
C PRO A 77 36.36 -2.52 -37.98
N ILE A 78 35.29 -3.10 -38.55
CA ILE A 78 34.12 -3.65 -37.87
C ILE A 78 34.45 -4.95 -37.11
N THR A 79 34.31 -4.94 -35.78
CA THR A 79 33.99 -6.14 -35.00
C THR A 79 32.54 -6.10 -34.52
N ARG A 80 31.79 -7.14 -34.85
CA ARG A 80 30.33 -7.19 -34.69
C ARG A 80 29.92 -7.56 -33.27
N GLN A 81 29.40 -6.62 -32.50
CA GLN A 81 28.36 -6.91 -31.51
C GLN A 81 27.49 -5.67 -31.27
N GLY A 82 26.23 -5.77 -31.67
CA GLY A 82 25.39 -4.59 -31.88
C GLY A 82 24.91 -3.94 -30.60
N ASN A 83 24.85 -2.60 -30.62
CA ASN A 83 23.97 -1.85 -29.75
C ASN A 83 22.55 -2.42 -29.84
N ARG A 84 22.08 -3.00 -28.75
CA ARG A 84 20.66 -3.09 -28.45
C ARG A 84 20.33 -1.95 -27.51
N ASP A 85 20.05 -0.79 -28.08
CA ASP A 85 19.24 0.25 -27.42
C ASP A 85 17.81 -0.28 -27.27
N ALA A 86 17.66 -1.22 -26.33
CA ALA A 86 16.42 -1.87 -25.99
C ALA A 86 16.05 -1.48 -24.56
N ASN A 87 15.39 -0.32 -24.45
CA ASN A 87 14.36 -0.01 -23.45
C ASN A 87 14.56 -0.74 -22.10
N GLN A 88 15.48 -0.27 -21.27
CA GLN A 88 15.79 -0.90 -19.97
C GLN A 88 14.66 -0.65 -18.97
N GLN A 89 13.58 -1.38 -19.16
CA GLN A 89 12.38 -1.39 -18.33
C GLN A 89 12.78 -1.84 -16.91
N MET A 90 12.86 -0.90 -15.97
CA MET A 90 13.30 -1.17 -14.58
C MET A 90 12.60 -2.41 -14.02
N ALA A 91 13.38 -3.30 -13.42
CA ALA A 91 12.84 -4.53 -12.86
C ALA A 91 11.81 -4.24 -11.75
N LEU A 92 10.80 -5.09 -11.63
CA LEU A 92 9.77 -4.96 -10.59
C LEU A 92 10.39 -4.94 -9.19
N SER A 93 11.43 -5.74 -8.98
CA SER A 93 12.24 -5.74 -7.76
C SER A 93 12.84 -4.36 -7.43
N GLN A 94 13.42 -3.67 -8.42
CA GLN A 94 14.00 -2.33 -8.28
C GLN A 94 12.95 -1.26 -7.98
N LEU A 95 11.79 -1.31 -8.66
CA LEU A 95 10.69 -0.35 -8.43
C LEU A 95 10.07 -0.48 -7.04
N CYS A 96 10.23 -1.62 -6.40
CA CYS A 96 9.51 -1.98 -5.18
C CYS A 96 10.41 -2.16 -3.95
N ASN A 97 11.73 -1.95 -4.09
CA ASN A 97 12.75 -2.24 -3.07
C ASN A 97 12.57 -3.62 -2.43
N ARG A 98 12.30 -4.64 -3.27
CA ARG A 98 12.05 -6.02 -2.86
C ARG A 98 12.78 -6.98 -3.78
N THR A 99 13.40 -8.01 -3.22
CA THR A 99 13.86 -9.15 -4.01
C THR A 99 12.67 -10.06 -4.33
N PHE A 100 12.61 -10.53 -5.56
CA PHE A 100 11.64 -11.51 -6.05
C PHE A 100 12.42 -12.62 -6.78
N THR A 101 11.88 -13.83 -6.80
CA THR A 101 12.44 -14.87 -7.68
C THR A 101 12.06 -14.56 -9.13
N THR A 102 12.86 -15.00 -10.10
CA THR A 102 12.56 -14.85 -11.54
C THR A 102 11.17 -15.40 -11.90
N SER A 103 10.75 -16.49 -11.24
CA SER A 103 9.41 -17.06 -11.38
C SER A 103 8.31 -16.12 -10.85
N GLU A 104 8.51 -15.48 -9.69
CA GLU A 104 7.57 -14.48 -9.17
C GLU A 104 7.51 -13.23 -10.05
N GLU A 105 8.65 -12.73 -10.56
CA GLU A 105 8.66 -11.58 -11.46
C GLU A 105 7.89 -11.87 -12.76
N ALA A 106 8.10 -13.03 -13.38
CA ALA A 106 7.35 -13.47 -14.56
C ALA A 106 5.84 -13.58 -14.28
N GLN A 107 5.45 -14.14 -13.13
CA GLN A 107 4.04 -14.23 -12.74
C GLN A 107 3.42 -12.85 -12.47
N ARG A 108 4.15 -11.93 -11.81
CA ARG A 108 3.69 -10.55 -11.59
C ARG A 108 3.54 -9.79 -12.92
N GLN A 109 4.45 -9.97 -13.86
CA GLN A 109 4.38 -9.38 -15.21
C GLN A 109 3.17 -9.91 -16.00
N SER A 110 2.91 -11.22 -15.98
CA SER A 110 1.72 -11.82 -16.60
C SER A 110 0.40 -11.33 -15.95
N ILE A 111 0.40 -11.10 -14.63
CA ILE A 111 -0.75 -10.49 -13.94
C ILE A 111 -0.94 -9.03 -14.35
N TYR A 112 0.14 -8.26 -14.49
CA TYR A 112 0.10 -6.87 -14.96
C TYR A 112 -0.55 -6.77 -16.34
N GLU A 113 -0.06 -7.56 -17.31
CA GLU A 113 -0.65 -7.68 -18.65
C GLU A 113 -2.13 -8.09 -18.59
N GLY A 114 -2.47 -9.03 -17.70
CA GLY A 114 -3.85 -9.45 -17.45
C GLY A 114 -4.76 -8.38 -16.86
N PHE A 115 -4.23 -7.39 -16.14
CA PHE A 115 -4.95 -6.23 -15.61
C PHE A 115 -5.10 -5.13 -16.67
N ILE A 116 -4.03 -4.80 -17.39
CA ILE A 116 -4.00 -3.72 -18.39
C ILE A 116 -4.44 -4.15 -19.80
N ARG A 117 -4.81 -5.42 -20.02
CA ARG A 117 -5.28 -5.89 -21.33
C ARG A 117 -6.33 -4.94 -21.91
N GLY A 118 -6.14 -4.44 -23.12
CA GLY A 118 -7.06 -3.52 -23.81
C GLY A 118 -7.08 -2.07 -23.29
N LEU A 119 -6.32 -1.74 -22.24
CA LEU A 119 -6.11 -0.35 -21.80
C LEU A 119 -5.29 0.39 -22.85
N THR A 120 -5.79 1.52 -23.34
CA THR A 120 -5.09 2.39 -24.30
C THR A 120 -4.38 3.54 -23.58
N GLY A 121 -3.33 4.10 -24.19
CA GLY A 121 -2.62 5.27 -23.66
C GLY A 121 -1.73 5.01 -22.43
N VAL A 122 -1.33 3.76 -22.17
CA VAL A 122 -0.40 3.44 -21.08
C VAL A 122 0.99 3.99 -21.39
N ASN A 123 1.34 5.11 -20.78
CA ASN A 123 2.71 5.63 -20.78
C ASN A 123 3.53 5.02 -19.62
N SER A 124 4.85 5.25 -19.65
CA SER A 124 5.80 4.73 -18.65
C SER A 124 5.52 5.19 -17.21
N SER A 125 4.87 6.34 -17.02
CA SER A 125 4.47 6.83 -15.69
C SER A 125 3.29 6.04 -15.14
N VAL A 126 2.25 5.82 -15.96
CA VAL A 126 1.07 5.01 -15.59
C VAL A 126 1.48 3.55 -15.33
N GLU A 127 2.30 2.97 -16.19
CA GLU A 127 2.88 1.63 -15.98
C GLU A 127 3.61 1.54 -14.63
N ARG A 128 4.50 2.51 -14.33
CA ARG A 128 5.25 2.56 -13.07
C ARG A 128 4.31 2.62 -11.87
N VAL A 129 3.27 3.47 -11.91
CA VAL A 129 2.27 3.57 -10.82
C VAL A 129 1.52 2.26 -10.61
N ILE A 130 1.11 1.57 -11.68
CA ILE A 130 0.45 0.25 -11.59
C ILE A 130 1.41 -0.78 -10.98
N LYS A 131 2.64 -0.88 -11.49
CA LYS A 131 3.65 -1.84 -11.04
C LYS A 131 4.02 -1.65 -9.55
N ILE A 132 4.25 -0.42 -9.10
CA ILE A 132 4.51 -0.13 -7.68
C ILE A 132 3.28 -0.45 -6.81
N SER A 133 2.07 -0.13 -7.27
CA SER A 133 0.83 -0.44 -6.52
C SER A 133 0.63 -1.95 -6.37
N MET A 134 0.93 -2.74 -7.41
CA MET A 134 0.90 -4.21 -7.34
C MET A 134 1.87 -4.79 -6.32
N CYS A 135 3.03 -4.17 -6.08
CA CYS A 135 3.99 -4.62 -5.07
C CYS A 135 3.53 -4.43 -3.61
N ARG A 136 2.50 -3.61 -3.37
CA ARG A 136 1.81 -3.49 -2.08
C ARG A 136 0.90 -4.69 -1.78
N PHE A 137 0.82 -5.66 -2.71
CA PHE A 137 0.06 -6.92 -2.58
C PHE A 137 0.95 -8.15 -2.79
N SER A 138 0.58 -9.26 -2.16
CA SER A 138 1.26 -10.55 -2.32
C SER A 138 0.94 -11.16 -3.70
N LEU A 139 1.82 -12.04 -4.18
CA LEU A 139 1.58 -12.82 -5.39
C LEU A 139 0.29 -13.64 -5.31
N ARG A 140 -0.07 -14.15 -4.12
CA ARG A 140 -1.32 -14.88 -3.85
C ARG A 140 -2.55 -13.98 -3.98
N GLN A 141 -2.50 -12.77 -3.44
CA GLN A 141 -3.56 -11.76 -3.57
C GLN A 141 -3.76 -11.35 -5.03
N LEU A 142 -2.67 -10.95 -5.71
CA LEU A 142 -2.66 -10.57 -7.12
C LEU A 142 -3.18 -11.70 -8.04
N SER A 143 -2.73 -12.94 -7.82
CA SER A 143 -3.19 -14.10 -8.58
C SER A 143 -4.69 -14.34 -8.40
N LYS A 144 -5.23 -14.16 -7.18
CA LYS A 144 -6.66 -14.29 -6.92
C LYS A 144 -7.47 -13.16 -7.58
N MET A 145 -6.93 -11.94 -7.60
CA MET A 145 -7.52 -10.81 -8.35
C MET A 145 -7.52 -11.05 -9.87
N SER A 146 -6.41 -11.51 -10.45
CA SER A 146 -6.32 -11.85 -11.88
C SER A 146 -7.29 -12.98 -12.28
N ARG A 147 -7.42 -14.02 -11.44
CA ARG A 147 -8.41 -15.10 -11.64
C ARG A 147 -9.86 -14.62 -11.54
N ALA A 148 -10.13 -13.63 -10.70
CA ALA A 148 -11.43 -12.95 -10.65
C ALA A 148 -11.69 -12.05 -11.87
N GLY A 149 -10.69 -11.81 -12.72
CA GLY A 149 -10.78 -10.86 -13.82
C GLY A 149 -10.80 -9.41 -13.36
N LEU A 150 -10.02 -9.05 -12.33
CA LEU A 150 -9.72 -7.65 -12.06
C LEU A 150 -9.09 -7.02 -13.31
N ARG A 151 -9.54 -5.81 -13.67
CA ARG A 151 -9.02 -5.03 -14.79
C ARG A 151 -8.74 -3.60 -14.38
N ILE A 152 -7.83 -2.95 -15.08
CA ILE A 152 -7.55 -1.51 -15.00
C ILE A 152 -7.95 -0.90 -16.36
N TRP A 153 -8.67 0.23 -16.35
CA TRP A 153 -9.29 0.81 -17.55
C TRP A 153 -9.26 2.35 -17.52
N THR A 154 -9.38 3.00 -18.67
CA THR A 154 -9.41 4.48 -18.77
C THR A 154 -10.81 5.01 -18.44
N HIS A 155 -10.91 5.97 -17.54
CA HIS A 155 -12.17 6.67 -17.25
C HIS A 155 -12.76 7.31 -18.50
N GLY A 156 -14.09 7.35 -18.61
CA GLY A 156 -14.80 7.84 -19.80
C GLY A 156 -15.03 6.79 -20.90
N SER A 157 -14.45 5.59 -20.76
CA SER A 157 -14.78 4.43 -21.60
C SER A 157 -15.13 3.21 -20.72
N VAL A 158 -15.84 2.24 -21.30
CA VAL A 158 -16.17 0.95 -20.68
C VAL A 158 -15.56 -0.15 -21.55
N PRO A 159 -15.04 -1.26 -21.01
CA PRO A 159 -14.73 -2.43 -21.85
C PRO A 159 -16.01 -2.89 -22.57
N SER A 160 -15.96 -3.03 -23.90
CA SER A 160 -17.14 -3.31 -24.75
C SER A 160 -18.02 -4.48 -24.29
N VAL A 161 -17.39 -5.49 -23.70
CA VAL A 161 -18.00 -6.66 -23.05
C VAL A 161 -18.98 -6.33 -21.89
N PHE A 162 -19.01 -5.08 -21.42
CA PHE A 162 -19.85 -4.53 -20.35
C PHE A 162 -20.67 -3.27 -20.74
N GLU A 163 -20.57 -2.81 -21.99
CA GLU A 163 -21.38 -1.67 -22.48
C GLU A 163 -22.88 -1.92 -22.28
N GLY A 164 -23.63 -0.86 -21.94
CA GLY A 164 -25.07 -0.94 -21.66
C GLY A 164 -25.47 -1.69 -20.38
N VAL A 165 -24.53 -2.28 -19.63
CA VAL A 165 -24.81 -3.00 -18.36
C VAL A 165 -24.36 -2.22 -17.13
N VAL A 166 -23.44 -1.26 -17.28
CA VAL A 166 -22.91 -0.41 -16.21
C VAL A 166 -22.91 1.05 -16.64
N GLN A 167 -23.38 1.93 -15.75
CA GLN A 167 -23.16 3.37 -15.85
C GLN A 167 -21.95 3.74 -14.99
N ILE A 168 -20.98 4.45 -15.57
CA ILE A 168 -19.84 5.02 -14.82
C ILE A 168 -20.23 6.45 -14.43
N ASN A 169 -20.42 6.69 -13.14
CA ASN A 169 -20.66 8.04 -12.62
C ASN A 169 -19.39 8.89 -12.75
N SER A 170 -19.48 10.03 -13.46
CA SER A 170 -18.34 10.92 -13.71
C SER A 170 -17.85 11.67 -12.45
N ARG A 171 -18.61 11.64 -11.35
CA ARG A 171 -18.26 12.28 -10.06
C ARG A 171 -17.51 11.29 -9.17
N GLY A 172 -16.24 11.57 -8.87
CA GLY A 172 -15.37 10.75 -8.03
C GLY A 172 -13.90 11.15 -8.12
N GLY A 173 -13.05 10.55 -7.29
CA GLY A 173 -11.60 10.80 -7.26
C GLY A 173 -10.84 10.22 -8.46
N SER A 174 -9.52 10.36 -8.44
CA SER A 174 -8.61 10.01 -9.54
C SER A 174 -8.56 8.54 -9.95
N ALA A 175 -9.07 7.63 -9.13
CA ALA A 175 -9.42 6.29 -9.57
C ALA A 175 -10.74 5.87 -8.90
N SER A 176 -11.39 4.83 -9.43
CA SER A 176 -12.58 4.24 -8.82
C SER A 176 -12.78 2.76 -9.17
N TYR A 177 -13.00 1.92 -8.16
CA TYR A 177 -13.28 0.50 -8.32
C TYR A 177 -14.77 0.22 -8.51
N VAL A 178 -15.16 -0.11 -9.75
CA VAL A 178 -16.52 -0.56 -10.05
C VAL A 178 -16.65 -2.06 -9.78
N ARG A 179 -17.11 -2.34 -8.56
CA ARG A 179 -17.34 -3.67 -7.98
C ARG A 179 -18.04 -4.67 -8.92
N GLY A 180 -19.13 -4.26 -9.59
CA GLY A 180 -19.97 -5.16 -10.40
C GLY A 180 -19.26 -5.80 -11.60
N ILE A 181 -18.33 -5.05 -12.23
CA ILE A 181 -17.50 -5.52 -13.35
C ILE A 181 -16.04 -5.75 -12.95
N ARG A 182 -15.71 -5.60 -11.66
CA ARG A 182 -14.36 -5.79 -11.10
C ARG A 182 -13.30 -4.99 -11.87
N THR A 183 -13.58 -3.72 -12.16
CA THR A 183 -12.69 -2.86 -12.95
C THR A 183 -12.34 -1.60 -12.16
N ILE A 184 -11.06 -1.24 -12.10
CA ILE A 184 -10.57 0.03 -11.57
C ILE A 184 -10.43 0.99 -12.76
N PHE A 185 -11.13 2.12 -12.71
CA PHE A 185 -10.99 3.17 -13.71
C PHE A 185 -9.94 4.18 -13.26
N LEU A 186 -9.02 4.54 -14.15
CA LEU A 186 -8.00 5.58 -13.94
C LEU A 186 -8.45 6.90 -14.57
N ARG A 187 -8.27 8.02 -13.87
CA ARG A 187 -8.30 9.36 -14.44
C ARG A 187 -6.89 9.83 -14.81
N GLU A 188 -6.81 11.00 -15.45
CA GLU A 188 -5.59 11.57 -16.04
C GLU A 188 -4.42 11.72 -15.04
N THR A 189 -4.70 12.04 -13.78
CA THR A 189 -3.69 12.15 -12.72
C THR A 189 -3.83 11.02 -11.71
N ILE A 190 -3.02 9.97 -11.84
CA ILE A 190 -2.98 8.83 -10.90
C ILE A 190 -1.67 8.80 -10.11
N ASN A 191 -1.74 8.42 -8.83
CA ASN A 191 -0.59 8.15 -7.99
C ASN A 191 -0.73 6.78 -7.30
N THR A 192 0.38 6.27 -6.77
CA THR A 192 0.47 4.95 -6.13
C THR A 192 -0.49 4.78 -4.95
N ALA A 193 -0.72 5.83 -4.15
CA ALA A 193 -1.61 5.75 -2.98
C ALA A 193 -3.07 5.56 -3.42
N TRP A 194 -3.54 6.36 -4.38
CA TRP A 194 -4.91 6.25 -4.92
C TRP A 194 -5.15 4.90 -5.62
N LEU A 195 -4.20 4.41 -6.42
CA LEU A 195 -4.36 3.10 -7.05
C LEU A 195 -4.27 1.94 -6.03
N THR A 196 -3.40 2.03 -5.03
CA THR A 196 -3.33 1.03 -3.94
C THR A 196 -4.65 0.99 -3.15
N HIS A 197 -5.28 2.15 -2.93
CA HIS A 197 -6.58 2.26 -2.28
C HIS A 197 -7.70 1.56 -3.08
N GLU A 198 -7.82 1.82 -4.38
CA GLU A 198 -8.79 1.12 -5.23
C GLU A 198 -8.50 -0.39 -5.36
N MET A 199 -7.23 -0.78 -5.37
CA MET A 199 -6.83 -2.19 -5.30
C MET A 199 -7.16 -2.84 -3.95
N ALA A 200 -7.17 -2.09 -2.85
CA ALA A 200 -7.59 -2.58 -1.53
C ALA A 200 -9.11 -2.82 -1.49
N HIS A 201 -9.92 -1.92 -2.07
CA HIS A 201 -11.36 -2.15 -2.31
C HIS A 201 -11.60 -3.39 -3.18
N ALA A 202 -10.83 -3.53 -4.28
CA ALA A 202 -10.88 -4.71 -5.13
C ALA A 202 -10.52 -5.99 -4.35
N TRP A 203 -9.51 -5.95 -3.48
CA TRP A 203 -9.10 -7.08 -2.64
C TRP A 203 -10.16 -7.44 -1.58
N ASP A 204 -10.77 -6.45 -0.92
CA ASP A 204 -11.87 -6.66 0.05
C ASP A 204 -13.08 -7.35 -0.59
N HIS A 205 -13.48 -6.91 -1.79
CA HIS A 205 -14.51 -7.58 -2.57
C HIS A 205 -14.09 -8.97 -3.06
N ILE A 206 -12.90 -9.13 -3.64
CA ILE A 206 -12.52 -10.37 -4.34
C ILE A 206 -12.18 -11.50 -3.38
N ARG A 207 -11.62 -11.22 -2.19
CA ARG A 207 -11.18 -12.28 -1.28
C ARG A 207 -12.31 -13.19 -0.78
N ILE A 208 -13.55 -12.70 -0.77
CA ILE A 208 -14.74 -13.42 -0.32
C ILE A 208 -15.53 -14.13 -1.42
N ILE A 209 -15.17 -13.91 -2.68
CA ILE A 209 -15.82 -14.56 -3.82
C ILE A 209 -15.53 -16.06 -3.76
N PRO A 210 -16.56 -16.94 -3.70
CA PRO A 210 -16.36 -18.38 -3.67
C PRO A 210 -15.63 -18.86 -4.93
N ARG A 211 -14.80 -19.91 -4.82
CA ARG A 211 -13.97 -20.44 -5.93
C ARG A 211 -14.76 -20.69 -7.22
N ARG A 212 -16.02 -21.15 -7.13
CA ARG A 212 -16.96 -21.35 -8.26
C ARG A 212 -17.38 -20.08 -9.02
N ASN A 213 -17.23 -18.90 -8.40
CA ASN A 213 -17.56 -17.58 -8.94
C ASN A 213 -16.29 -16.72 -9.18
N LEU A 214 -15.11 -17.26 -8.87
CA LEU A 214 -13.80 -16.64 -9.09
C LEU A 214 -13.36 -16.87 -10.54
N VAL A 215 -14.10 -16.25 -11.45
CA VAL A 215 -13.96 -16.38 -12.91
C VAL A 215 -13.99 -15.00 -13.56
N ARG A 216 -13.25 -14.85 -14.66
CA ARG A 216 -13.29 -13.68 -15.53
C ARG A 216 -14.69 -13.49 -16.12
N LEU A 217 -15.32 -12.34 -15.86
CA LEU A 217 -16.72 -12.07 -16.26
C LEU A 217 -16.91 -12.05 -17.79
N GLU A 218 -15.88 -11.62 -18.51
CA GLU A 218 -15.79 -11.66 -19.98
C GLU A 218 -15.96 -13.07 -20.56
N ASN A 219 -15.45 -14.11 -19.89
CA ASN A 219 -15.53 -15.51 -20.33
C ASN A 219 -16.89 -16.17 -20.06
N LEU A 220 -17.85 -15.44 -19.47
CA LEU A 220 -19.19 -15.95 -19.19
C LEU A 220 -20.18 -15.56 -20.30
N ASN A 221 -21.14 -16.45 -20.57
CA ASN A 221 -22.28 -16.13 -21.44
C ASN A 221 -23.08 -14.92 -20.92
N SER A 222 -23.73 -14.20 -21.82
CA SER A 222 -24.36 -12.90 -21.55
C SER A 222 -25.40 -12.95 -20.41
N ARG A 223 -26.19 -14.03 -20.31
CA ARG A 223 -27.18 -14.23 -19.23
C ARG A 223 -26.50 -14.35 -17.86
N ARG A 224 -25.51 -15.24 -17.73
CA ARG A 224 -24.77 -15.45 -16.46
C ARG A 224 -23.92 -14.22 -16.10
N ARG A 225 -23.32 -13.55 -17.09
CA ARG A 225 -22.57 -12.29 -16.91
C ARG A 225 -23.48 -11.19 -16.37
N ARG A 226 -24.59 -10.88 -17.05
CA ARG A 226 -25.55 -9.84 -16.62
C ARG A 226 -26.11 -10.11 -15.22
N ARG A 227 -26.44 -11.36 -14.90
CA ARG A 227 -26.87 -11.76 -13.54
C ARG A 227 -25.83 -11.42 -12.47
N LEU A 228 -24.54 -11.71 -12.72
CA LEU A 228 -23.46 -11.43 -11.76
C LEU A 228 -23.04 -9.96 -11.69
N ILE A 229 -23.28 -9.16 -12.73
CA ILE A 229 -23.02 -7.71 -12.70
C ILE A 229 -24.12 -6.99 -11.91
N LEU A 230 -25.39 -7.26 -12.21
CA LEU A 230 -26.54 -6.60 -11.57
C LEU A 230 -26.78 -7.12 -10.14
N ASN A 231 -26.57 -8.42 -9.92
CA ASN A 231 -26.67 -9.06 -8.62
C ASN A 231 -25.35 -9.80 -8.33
N PRO A 232 -24.29 -9.07 -7.93
CA PRO A 232 -23.02 -9.70 -7.55
C PRO A 232 -23.17 -10.61 -6.32
N GLY A 233 -24.28 -10.46 -5.57
CA GLY A 233 -24.61 -11.16 -4.33
C GLY A 233 -24.22 -10.35 -3.09
N ASN A 234 -24.76 -10.71 -1.92
CA ASN A 234 -24.52 -10.07 -0.61
C ASN A 234 -23.08 -10.29 -0.07
N TYR A 235 -22.10 -10.41 -0.96
CA TYR A 235 -20.67 -10.40 -0.63
C TYR A 235 -20.22 -8.97 -0.31
N LEU A 236 -20.95 -8.23 0.54
CA LEU A 236 -20.83 -6.77 0.68
C LEU A 236 -19.38 -6.34 0.93
N SER A 237 -18.64 -7.10 1.75
CA SER A 237 -17.18 -7.04 1.87
C SER A 237 -16.67 -8.10 2.87
N GLU A 238 -15.35 -8.36 2.94
CA GLU A 238 -14.78 -9.01 4.13
C GLU A 238 -14.82 -8.05 5.32
N THR A 239 -14.83 -6.72 5.06
CA THR A 239 -15.10 -5.71 6.09
C THR A 239 -16.46 -5.90 6.80
N SER A 240 -17.44 -6.52 6.14
CA SER A 240 -18.74 -6.90 6.72
C SER A 240 -18.71 -8.12 7.65
N ARG A 241 -17.55 -8.78 7.86
CA ARG A 241 -17.43 -10.02 8.65
C ARG A 241 -16.64 -9.84 9.96
N ARG A 242 -16.87 -10.76 10.91
CA ARG A 242 -16.10 -10.84 12.18
C ARG A 242 -14.70 -11.39 11.92
N GLN A 243 -13.68 -10.60 12.21
CA GLN A 243 -12.27 -10.97 12.11
C GLN A 243 -11.71 -11.42 13.45
N ASN A 244 -10.76 -12.36 13.42
CA ASN A 244 -9.86 -12.62 14.54
C ASN A 244 -8.71 -11.60 14.47
N ILE A 245 -8.48 -10.86 15.55
CA ILE A 245 -7.39 -9.89 15.68
C ILE A 245 -6.50 -10.32 16.84
N ASP A 246 -5.34 -10.87 16.53
CA ASP A 246 -4.24 -10.98 17.48
C ASP A 246 -3.71 -9.56 17.71
N ARG A 247 -3.92 -9.02 18.91
CA ARG A 247 -3.32 -7.75 19.33
C ARG A 247 -1.84 -8.01 19.62
N ILE A 248 -0.95 -7.17 19.10
CA ILE A 248 0.48 -7.20 19.46
C ILE A 248 0.60 -7.20 21.00
N GLY A 249 1.23 -8.23 21.56
CA GLY A 249 1.41 -8.42 23.02
C GLY A 249 0.24 -9.06 23.79
N ALA A 250 -0.88 -9.45 23.16
CA ALA A 250 -2.02 -10.04 23.87
C ALA A 250 -2.00 -11.59 23.88
N ARG A 251 -2.41 -12.19 25.00
CA ARG A 251 -2.45 -13.65 25.18
C ARG A 251 -3.54 -14.40 24.38
N ARG A 252 -4.54 -13.71 23.82
CA ARG A 252 -5.64 -14.31 23.02
C ARG A 252 -6.16 -13.36 21.94
N PRO A 253 -6.57 -13.88 20.75
CA PRO A 253 -7.23 -13.08 19.72
C PRO A 253 -8.53 -12.46 20.21
N THR A 254 -8.77 -11.21 19.83
CA THR A 254 -10.06 -10.53 19.99
C THR A 254 -10.87 -10.67 18.70
N ARG A 255 -12.15 -11.07 18.80
CA ARG A 255 -13.06 -11.13 17.64
C ARG A 255 -13.80 -9.79 17.45
N MET A 256 -13.67 -9.16 16.28
CA MET A 256 -14.26 -7.85 15.99
C MET A 256 -14.60 -7.69 14.50
N THR A 257 -15.69 -6.99 14.16
CA THR A 257 -16.01 -6.59 12.77
C THR A 257 -15.27 -5.30 12.41
N PHE A 258 -15.07 -5.00 11.11
CA PHE A 258 -14.51 -3.70 10.74
C PHE A 258 -15.43 -2.54 11.08
N ASP A 259 -16.76 -2.72 11.06
CA ASP A 259 -17.69 -1.70 11.56
C ASP A 259 -17.40 -1.33 13.01
N ARG A 260 -17.05 -2.31 13.86
CA ARG A 260 -16.67 -2.04 15.25
C ARG A 260 -15.28 -1.41 15.36
N MET A 261 -14.31 -1.82 14.55
CA MET A 261 -13.00 -1.15 14.46
C MET A 261 -13.14 0.31 14.04
N PHE A 262 -14.00 0.58 13.05
CA PHE A 262 -14.33 1.90 12.52
C PHE A 262 -15.06 2.77 13.55
N GLN A 263 -16.05 2.23 14.26
CA GLN A 263 -16.71 2.92 15.38
C GLN A 263 -15.71 3.27 16.51
N ASN A 264 -14.82 2.35 16.86
CA ASN A 264 -13.76 2.57 17.83
C ASN A 264 -12.80 3.69 17.38
N TYR A 265 -12.37 3.68 16.11
CA TYR A 265 -11.55 4.72 15.50
C TYR A 265 -12.24 6.10 15.55
N ARG A 266 -13.50 6.20 15.10
CA ARG A 266 -14.28 7.45 15.13
C ARG A 266 -14.45 8.05 16.53
N ARG A 267 -14.38 7.24 17.60
CA ARG A 267 -14.37 7.71 19.00
C ARG A 267 -13.00 8.21 19.44
N ARG A 268 -11.93 7.53 19.03
CA ARG A 268 -10.53 7.82 19.40
C ARG A 268 -9.97 9.09 18.75
N VAL A 269 -10.29 9.31 17.47
CA VAL A 269 -9.71 10.37 16.65
C VAL A 269 -10.07 11.78 17.17
N PRO A 270 -9.08 12.66 17.42
CA PRO A 270 -9.34 14.08 17.66
C PRO A 270 -10.02 14.74 16.46
N ARG A 271 -10.98 15.64 16.69
CA ARG A 271 -11.71 16.36 15.62
C ARG A 271 -10.85 17.17 14.62
N ARG A 272 -9.55 17.36 14.91
CA ARG A 272 -8.58 18.06 14.03
C ARG A 272 -7.67 17.10 13.23
N GLU A 273 -7.75 15.79 13.48
CA GLU A 273 -6.91 14.71 12.91
C GLU A 273 -7.72 13.86 11.92
N LEU A 274 -8.35 14.50 10.94
CA LEU A 274 -9.51 13.96 10.19
C LEU A 274 -9.25 12.75 9.26
N ALA A 275 -8.02 12.26 9.13
CA ALA A 275 -7.62 11.18 8.22
C ALA A 275 -6.31 10.49 8.66
N PHE A 276 -6.05 9.28 8.17
CA PHE A 276 -4.71 8.68 8.26
C PHE A 276 -3.72 9.36 7.30
N SER A 277 -4.19 9.70 6.11
CA SER A 277 -3.42 10.38 5.08
C SER A 277 -3.33 11.89 5.30
N GLN A 278 -2.16 12.49 5.04
CA GLN A 278 -2.02 13.95 4.97
C GLN A 278 -2.65 14.48 3.68
N GLY A 279 -3.32 15.63 3.74
CA GLY A 279 -3.77 16.38 2.55
C GLY A 279 -5.28 16.32 2.24
N SER A 280 -6.06 15.43 2.85
CA SER A 280 -7.52 15.47 2.71
C SER A 280 -8.18 16.22 3.87
N ARG A 281 -8.90 17.31 3.58
CA ARG A 281 -9.81 17.96 4.54
C ARG A 281 -11.04 17.08 4.87
N THR A 282 -11.23 15.97 4.15
CA THR A 282 -12.31 14.99 4.31
C THR A 282 -11.72 13.57 4.22
N GLY A 283 -11.21 13.02 5.31
CA GLY A 283 -10.64 11.67 5.32
C GLY A 283 -11.67 10.62 4.91
N TYR A 284 -11.38 9.87 3.83
CA TYR A 284 -12.27 8.81 3.35
C TYR A 284 -12.48 7.74 4.43
N SER A 285 -11.44 7.45 5.22
CA SER A 285 -11.45 6.63 6.43
C SER A 285 -12.51 6.98 7.49
N MET A 286 -13.14 8.15 7.43
CA MET A 286 -14.22 8.55 8.34
C MET A 286 -15.64 8.28 7.79
N THR A 287 -15.76 7.86 6.52
CA THR A 287 -17.06 7.74 5.81
C THR A 287 -17.73 6.37 5.96
N SER A 288 -16.97 5.27 5.86
CA SER A 288 -17.48 3.89 5.95
C SER A 288 -16.40 2.92 6.44
N SER A 289 -16.79 1.69 6.79
CA SER A 289 -15.85 0.63 7.18
C SER A 289 -15.02 0.09 6.00
N GLN A 290 -15.53 0.19 4.77
CA GLN A 290 -14.81 -0.11 3.54
C GLN A 290 -13.69 0.91 3.30
N GLU A 291 -14.01 2.21 3.34
CA GLU A 291 -13.06 3.30 3.15
C GLU A 291 -12.00 3.34 4.27
N PHE A 292 -12.43 3.08 5.50
CA PHE A 292 -11.54 2.88 6.65
C PHE A 292 -10.53 1.75 6.42
N TYR A 293 -10.95 0.62 5.84
CA TYR A 293 -10.04 -0.45 5.46
C TYR A 293 -9.11 -0.05 4.32
N ALA A 294 -9.63 0.52 3.23
CA ALA A 294 -8.84 0.83 2.04
C ALA A 294 -7.79 1.93 2.28
N GLU A 295 -8.14 3.00 3.01
CA GLU A 295 -7.17 4.01 3.42
C GLU A 295 -6.16 3.45 4.43
N GLY A 296 -6.61 2.67 5.42
CA GLY A 296 -5.71 2.02 6.39
C GLY A 296 -4.75 1.02 5.74
N TYR A 297 -5.20 0.23 4.75
CA TYR A 297 -4.35 -0.66 3.96
C TYR A 297 -3.29 0.13 3.20
N THR A 298 -3.70 1.20 2.51
CA THR A 298 -2.82 2.08 1.74
C THR A 298 -1.74 2.71 2.61
N VAL A 299 -2.10 3.16 3.82
CA VAL A 299 -1.18 3.74 4.79
C VAL A 299 -0.26 2.68 5.40
N PHE A 300 -0.80 1.53 5.80
CA PHE A 300 -0.03 0.41 6.36
C PHE A 300 1.02 -0.08 5.38
N GLN A 301 0.61 -0.41 4.16
CA GLN A 301 1.51 -0.86 3.10
C GLN A 301 2.39 0.27 2.54
N GLY A 302 2.09 1.54 2.86
CA GLY A 302 2.80 2.72 2.38
C GLY A 302 4.21 2.90 2.97
N SER A 303 4.76 4.11 2.81
CA SER A 303 6.13 4.43 3.22
C SER A 303 6.23 5.67 4.13
N PHE A 304 5.09 6.26 4.52
CA PHE A 304 5.05 7.48 5.34
C PHE A 304 4.85 7.14 6.82
N ILE A 305 5.94 7.19 7.59
CA ILE A 305 5.96 6.76 9.00
C ILE A 305 4.92 7.50 9.87
N GLY A 306 4.75 8.82 9.69
CA GLY A 306 3.73 9.59 10.41
C GLY A 306 2.29 9.16 10.11
N GLN A 307 1.99 8.66 8.90
CA GLN A 307 0.66 8.12 8.58
C GLN A 307 0.47 6.74 9.22
N GLN A 308 1.51 5.89 9.18
CA GLN A 308 1.52 4.59 9.86
C GLN A 308 1.37 4.74 11.39
N ALA A 309 1.98 5.78 11.98
CA ALA A 309 1.83 6.16 13.37
C ALA A 309 0.39 6.60 13.72
N LYS A 310 -0.29 7.38 12.85
CA LYS A 310 -1.71 7.71 13.02
C LYS A 310 -2.60 6.47 12.97
N LEU A 311 -2.32 5.55 12.04
CA LEU A 311 -3.01 4.26 11.94
C LEU A 311 -2.83 3.43 13.22
N TYR A 312 -1.60 3.33 13.72
CA TYR A 312 -1.29 2.63 14.97
C TYR A 312 -1.99 3.27 16.18
N ASN A 313 -1.85 4.59 16.37
CA ASN A 313 -2.36 5.32 17.54
C ASN A 313 -3.91 5.33 17.60
N TYR A 314 -4.57 5.66 16.49
CA TYR A 314 -6.03 5.84 16.47
C TYR A 314 -6.81 4.58 16.09
N ALA A 315 -6.22 3.66 15.33
CA ALA A 315 -6.90 2.47 14.79
C ALA A 315 -6.09 1.18 15.02
N ILE A 316 -5.56 1.00 16.24
CA ILE A 316 -4.73 -0.14 16.62
C ILE A 316 -5.33 -1.52 16.24
N GLU A 317 -6.65 -1.72 16.28
CA GLU A 317 -7.27 -2.97 15.82
C GLU A 317 -7.10 -3.21 14.31
N LEU A 318 -7.22 -2.16 13.49
CA LEU A 318 -6.97 -2.24 12.05
C LEU A 318 -5.48 -2.44 11.75
N TYR A 319 -4.59 -1.72 12.44
CA TYR A 319 -3.14 -1.93 12.34
C TYR A 319 -2.77 -3.38 12.63
N ASN A 320 -3.27 -3.95 13.74
CA ASN A 320 -3.06 -5.35 14.10
C ASN A 320 -3.63 -6.31 13.04
N PHE A 321 -4.84 -6.08 12.54
CA PHE A 321 -5.41 -6.90 11.46
C PHE A 321 -4.52 -6.90 10.22
N LEU A 322 -4.05 -5.72 9.78
CA LEU A 322 -3.22 -5.56 8.59
C LEU A 322 -1.82 -6.18 8.78
N ASN A 323 -1.25 -6.07 9.98
CA ASN A 323 -0.01 -6.75 10.35
C ASN A 323 -0.15 -8.28 10.29
N ASN A 324 -1.26 -8.82 10.82
CA ASN A 324 -1.55 -10.25 10.76
C ASN A 324 -1.86 -10.72 9.33
N GLU A 325 -2.52 -9.89 8.50
CA GLU A 325 -2.70 -10.17 7.07
C GLU A 325 -1.36 -10.18 6.32
N ALA A 326 -0.50 -9.18 6.51
CA ALA A 326 0.82 -9.09 5.90
C ALA A 326 1.71 -10.29 6.27
N ASN A 327 1.78 -10.67 7.54
CA ASN A 327 2.54 -11.84 7.99
C ASN A 327 2.04 -13.15 7.35
N ARG A 328 0.72 -13.38 7.28
CA ARG A 328 0.11 -14.56 6.61
C ARG A 328 0.28 -14.57 5.08
N GLU A 329 0.60 -13.42 4.49
CA GLU A 329 0.82 -13.21 3.06
C GLU A 329 2.31 -13.04 2.72
N GLN A 330 3.21 -13.19 3.70
CA GLN A 330 4.66 -12.98 3.57
C GLN A 330 5.02 -11.63 2.91
N MET A 331 4.29 -10.59 3.32
CA MET A 331 4.53 -9.21 2.87
C MET A 331 5.34 -8.43 3.91
N PRO A 332 6.09 -7.40 3.48
CA PRO A 332 6.69 -6.43 4.39
C PRO A 332 5.66 -5.82 5.34
N THR A 333 6.11 -5.54 6.57
CA THR A 333 5.36 -4.81 7.59
C THR A 333 6.10 -3.51 7.93
N PRO A 334 5.41 -2.47 8.43
CA PRO A 334 6.05 -1.27 8.93
C PRO A 334 7.04 -1.58 10.06
N ASN A 335 8.13 -0.81 10.14
CA ASN A 335 9.05 -0.88 11.28
C ASN A 335 8.32 -0.46 12.56
N LEU A 336 7.91 -1.44 13.36
CA LEU A 336 7.07 -1.23 14.54
C LEU A 336 7.72 -0.29 15.57
N ASN A 337 9.04 -0.33 15.73
CA ASN A 337 9.75 0.53 16.68
C ASN A 337 9.68 2.00 16.24
N ALA A 338 9.92 2.27 14.96
CA ALA A 338 9.77 3.61 14.38
C ALA A 338 8.31 4.09 14.45
N VAL A 339 7.34 3.22 14.16
CA VAL A 339 5.90 3.53 14.26
C VAL A 339 5.51 3.90 15.70
N ILE A 340 6.01 3.16 16.70
CA ILE A 340 5.75 3.45 18.12
C ILE A 340 6.42 4.75 18.56
N GLN A 341 7.67 5.00 18.13
CA GLN A 341 8.39 6.24 18.45
C GLN A 341 7.67 7.47 17.89
N GLU A 342 7.25 7.42 16.63
CA GLU A 342 6.49 8.48 15.97
C GLU A 342 5.10 8.66 16.61
N ALA A 343 4.41 7.56 16.94
CA ALA A 343 3.09 7.61 17.57
C ALA A 343 3.10 8.29 18.96
N ARG A 344 4.23 8.33 19.68
CA ARG A 344 4.37 9.06 20.96
C ARG A 344 4.28 10.58 20.80
N GLN A 345 4.53 11.11 19.60
CA GLN A 345 4.43 12.54 19.29
C GLN A 345 2.99 12.98 18.97
N LEU A 346 2.09 12.03 18.68
CA LEU A 346 0.71 12.32 18.34
C LEU A 346 -0.16 12.59 19.57
N PRO A 347 -1.24 13.39 19.45
CA PRO A 347 -2.25 13.50 20.50
C PRO A 347 -2.77 12.13 20.93
N ARG A 348 -2.86 11.91 22.24
CA ARG A 348 -3.37 10.64 22.81
C ARG A 348 -4.77 10.33 22.27
N ALA A 349 -4.93 9.10 21.79
CA ALA A 349 -6.25 8.58 21.43
C ALA A 349 -7.22 8.64 22.62
N ARG A 350 -8.48 9.01 22.36
CA ARG A 350 -9.52 9.05 23.41
C ARG A 350 -9.86 7.63 23.91
N PRO A 351 -10.23 7.44 25.19
CA PRO A 351 -10.74 6.15 25.67
C PRO A 351 -12.03 5.72 24.95
N ILE A 352 -12.37 4.42 25.01
CA ILE A 352 -13.49 3.77 24.28
C ILE A 352 -14.67 3.44 25.18
#